data_AF-A0A537XYM0-F1
#
_entry.id   AF-A0A537XYM0-F1
#
_cell.length_a   1.000
_cell.length_b   1.000
_cell.length_c   1.000
_cell.angle_alpha   90.00
_cell.angle_beta   90.00
_cell.angle_gamma   90.00
#
_symmetry.space_group_name_H-M   'P 1'
#
loop_
_entity.id
_entity.type
_entity.pdbx_description
1 polymer ?
#
loop_
_entity_poly.entity_id
_entity_poly.type
_entity_poly.pdbx_seq_one_letter_code
_entity_poly.pdbx_strand_id
1 'polypeptide(L)'
;MPVLAPEQKQERRNNIIQAAWRCAGGKGFRELTIDEICEEGAVSKGSFYLYFASKEELLVALLEDEAAGRLAILDALGSVSGGVGRLQAFARAMLERGEDPARAQVLADLWATVGTEGPVRDA
;
A
#
# COMPACT_ATOMS: atom_id res chain seq x y z
N MET A 1 1.09 -17.68 26.09
CA MET A 1 1.54 -17.14 24.78
C MET A 1 2.31 -15.86 25.05
N PRO A 2 3.51 -15.64 24.47
CA PRO A 2 4.23 -14.38 24.66
C PRO A 2 3.51 -13.27 23.88
N VAL A 3 3.28 -12.14 24.53
CA VAL A 3 2.81 -10.92 23.89
C VAL A 3 3.95 -10.43 23.00
N LEU A 4 3.74 -10.38 21.68
CA LEU A 4 4.73 -9.84 20.74
C LEU A 4 5.08 -8.42 21.15
N ALA A 5 6.38 -8.08 21.16
CA ALA A 5 6.80 -6.71 21.42
C ALA A 5 6.17 -5.77 20.37
N PRO A 6 5.82 -4.51 20.71
CA PRO A 6 5.15 -3.58 19.79
C PRO A 6 5.84 -3.45 18.42
N GLU A 7 7.18 -3.45 18.42
CA GLU A 7 8.00 -3.41 17.19
C GLU A 7 7.81 -4.66 16.32
N GLN A 8 7.84 -5.84 16.92
CA GLN A 8 7.61 -7.11 16.22
C GLN A 8 6.19 -7.20 15.64
N LYS A 9 5.20 -6.62 16.34
CA LYS A 9 3.84 -6.51 15.85
C LYS A 9 3.79 -5.61 14.60
N GLN A 10 4.46 -4.46 14.62
CA GLN A 10 4.51 -3.56 13.47
C GLN A 10 5.24 -4.19 12.27
N GLU A 11 6.38 -4.84 12.49
CA GLU A 11 7.12 -5.55 11.44
C GLU A 11 6.26 -6.62 10.76
N ARG A 12 5.52 -7.40 11.56
CA ARG A 12 4.61 -8.42 11.02
C ARG A 12 3.46 -7.82 10.22
N ARG A 13 2.87 -6.71 10.69
CA ARG A 13 1.86 -5.97 9.93
C ARG A 13 2.42 -5.48 8.59
N ASN A 14 3.62 -4.90 8.61
CA ASN A 14 4.28 -4.40 7.40
C ASN A 14 4.61 -5.54 6.42
N ASN A 15 5.03 -6.71 6.91
CA ASN A 15 5.30 -7.86 6.04
C ASN A 15 4.05 -8.31 5.29
N ILE A 16 2.87 -8.30 5.93
CA ILE A 16 1.59 -8.63 5.28
C ILE A 16 1.24 -7.58 4.21
N ILE A 17 1.44 -6.29 4.50
CA ILE A 17 1.22 -5.19 3.55
C ILE A 17 2.11 -5.37 2.32
N GLN A 18 3.40 -5.64 2.51
CA GLN A 18 4.33 -5.85 1.40
C GLN A 18 4.01 -7.12 0.59
N ALA A 19 3.56 -8.19 1.23
CA ALA A 19 3.07 -9.38 0.53
C ALA A 19 1.85 -9.05 -0.33
N ALA A 20 0.90 -8.28 0.20
CA ALA A 20 -0.28 -7.85 -0.55
C ALA A 20 0.07 -6.98 -1.76
N TRP A 21 1.04 -6.06 -1.64
CA TRP A 21 1.56 -5.30 -2.77
C TRP A 21 2.12 -6.20 -3.87
N ARG A 22 2.94 -7.19 -3.51
CA ARG A 22 3.51 -8.12 -4.49
C ARG A 22 2.44 -8.94 -5.20
N CYS A 23 1.46 -9.45 -4.47
CA CYS A 23 0.37 -10.22 -5.08
C CYS A 23 -0.56 -9.36 -5.94
N ALA A 24 -0.80 -8.10 -5.57
CA ALA A 24 -1.65 -7.20 -6.34
C ALA A 24 -1.08 -6.85 -7.72
N GLY A 25 0.25 -6.92 -7.90
CA GLY A 25 0.94 -6.62 -9.16
C GLY A 25 0.59 -7.51 -10.35
N GLY A 26 0.01 -8.70 -10.12
CA GLY A 26 -0.35 -9.63 -11.19
C GLY A 26 -1.80 -9.52 -11.69
N LYS A 27 -2.75 -9.18 -10.80
CA LYS A 27 -4.20 -9.30 -11.07
C LYS A 27 -5.07 -8.23 -10.41
N GLY A 28 -4.45 -7.24 -9.78
CA GLY A 28 -5.15 -6.21 -9.03
C GLY A 28 -5.64 -6.66 -7.66
N PHE A 29 -6.21 -5.72 -6.91
CA PHE A 29 -6.61 -5.97 -5.53
C PHE A 29 -7.89 -6.78 -5.44
N ARG A 30 -8.86 -6.52 -6.33
CA ARG A 30 -10.16 -7.18 -6.28
C ARG A 30 -10.06 -8.70 -6.40
N GLU A 31 -9.16 -9.21 -7.25
CA GLU A 31 -8.97 -10.65 -7.46
C GLU A 31 -8.07 -11.32 -6.40
N LEU A 32 -7.39 -10.55 -5.56
CA LEU A 32 -6.49 -11.05 -4.52
C LEU A 32 -7.24 -11.77 -3.40
N THR A 33 -6.72 -12.89 -2.90
CA THR A 33 -7.31 -13.62 -1.76
C THR A 33 -6.42 -13.54 -0.53
N ILE A 34 -7.03 -13.67 0.66
CA ILE A 34 -6.29 -13.73 1.92
C ILE A 34 -5.34 -14.95 1.93
N ASP A 35 -5.73 -16.06 1.29
CA ASP A 35 -4.89 -17.24 1.13
C ASP A 35 -3.57 -16.92 0.42
N GLU A 36 -3.65 -16.27 -0.74
CA GLU A 36 -2.47 -15.90 -1.53
C GLU A 36 -1.56 -14.92 -0.79
N ILE A 37 -2.13 -13.96 -0.06
CA ILE A 37 -1.36 -13.03 0.78
C ILE A 37 -0.66 -13.79 1.92
N CYS A 38 -1.35 -14.75 2.53
CA CYS A 38 -0.79 -15.56 3.61
C CYS A 38 0.38 -16.42 3.11
N GLU A 39 0.22 -17.03 1.94
CA GLU A 39 1.26 -17.82 1.27
C GLU A 39 2.48 -16.96 0.92
N GLU A 40 2.27 -15.84 0.23
CA GLU A 40 3.34 -14.90 -0.15
C GLU A 40 4.06 -14.29 1.06
N GLY A 41 3.31 -14.01 2.14
CA GLY A 41 3.85 -13.43 3.37
C GLY A 41 4.47 -14.44 4.32
N ALA A 42 4.40 -15.74 4.01
CA ALA A 42 4.75 -16.84 4.92
C ALA A 42 4.09 -16.69 6.31
N VAL A 43 2.80 -16.33 6.33
CA VAL A 43 1.99 -16.19 7.54
C VAL A 43 0.78 -17.12 7.50
N SER A 44 0.27 -17.53 8.66
CA SER A 44 -0.99 -18.29 8.71
C SER A 44 -2.20 -17.35 8.61
N LYS A 45 -3.36 -17.87 8.17
CA LYS A 45 -4.63 -17.13 8.23
C LYS A 45 -4.94 -16.60 9.62
N GLY A 46 -4.72 -17.42 10.66
CA GLY A 46 -4.90 -17.00 12.04
C GLY A 46 -4.00 -15.80 12.38
N SER A 47 -2.75 -15.81 11.91
CA SER A 47 -1.85 -14.66 12.06
C SER A 47 -2.33 -13.45 11.28
N PHE A 48 -2.84 -13.60 10.06
CA PHE A 48 -3.39 -12.49 9.27
C PHE A 48 -4.53 -11.78 10.03
N TYR A 49 -5.49 -12.55 10.54
CA TYR A 49 -6.63 -12.02 11.28
C TYR A 49 -6.28 -11.39 12.64
N LEU A 50 -5.05 -11.53 13.13
CA LEU A 50 -4.56 -10.75 14.28
C LEU A 50 -4.22 -9.30 13.92
N TYR A 51 -3.97 -9.01 12.65
CA TYR A 51 -3.57 -7.68 12.15
C TYR A 51 -4.64 -7.01 11.29
N PHE A 52 -5.45 -7.78 10.57
CA PHE A 52 -6.48 -7.28 9.68
C PHE A 52 -7.75 -8.13 9.82
N ALA A 53 -8.86 -7.50 10.21
CA ALA A 53 -10.16 -8.14 10.35
C ALA A 53 -10.76 -8.53 8.99
N SER A 54 -10.39 -7.82 7.91
CA SER A 54 -10.86 -8.13 6.57
C SER A 54 -9.87 -7.73 5.47
N LYS A 55 -10.18 -8.13 4.23
CA LYS A 55 -9.43 -7.72 3.04
C LYS A 55 -9.59 -6.21 2.80
N GLU A 56 -10.74 -5.63 3.11
CA GLU A 56 -11.00 -4.19 3.00
C GLU A 56 -10.16 -3.38 3.99
N GLU A 57 -9.95 -3.88 5.22
CA GLU A 57 -9.04 -3.22 6.17
C GLU A 57 -7.59 -3.24 5.66
N LEU A 58 -7.16 -4.35 5.05
CA LEU A 58 -5.87 -4.42 4.36
C LEU A 58 -5.78 -3.42 3.21
N LEU A 59 -6.85 -3.21 2.45
CA LEU A 59 -6.89 -2.19 1.39
C LEU A 59 -6.60 -0.80 1.95
N VAL A 60 -7.27 -0.43 3.05
CA VAL A 60 -7.03 0.86 3.72
C VAL A 60 -5.55 0.98 4.12
N ALA A 61 -4.96 -0.07 4.67
CA ALA A 61 -3.55 -0.07 5.05
C ALA A 61 -2.60 0.06 3.85
N LEU A 62 -2.92 -0.50 2.69
CA LEU A 62 -2.17 -0.28 1.45
C LEU A 62 -2.25 1.18 1.00
N LEU A 63 -3.42 1.82 1.15
CA LEU A 63 -3.60 3.23 0.82
C LEU A 63 -2.82 4.15 1.76
N GLU A 64 -2.80 3.83 3.05
CA GLU A 64 -1.98 4.52 4.05
C GLU A 64 -0.47 4.41 3.72
N ASP A 65 -0.01 3.20 3.36
CA ASP A 65 1.38 2.94 2.94
C ASP A 65 1.74 3.72 1.65
N GLU A 66 0.83 3.75 0.67
CA GLU A 66 1.00 4.53 -0.56
C GLU A 66 1.09 6.03 -0.26
N ALA A 67 0.19 6.56 0.58
CA ALA A 67 0.19 7.97 0.97
C ALA A 67 1.46 8.35 1.75
N ALA A 68 1.87 7.52 2.71
CA ALA A 68 3.10 7.72 3.47
C ALA A 68 4.33 7.76 2.56
N GLY A 69 4.42 6.85 1.59
CA GLY A 69 5.50 6.84 0.61
C GLY A 69 5.56 8.09 -0.27
N ARG A 70 4.40 8.69 -0.61
CA ARG A 70 4.35 9.96 -1.36
C ARG A 70 4.76 11.15 -0.50
N LEU A 71 4.32 11.20 0.76
CA LEU A 71 4.74 12.25 1.70
C LEU A 71 6.26 12.21 1.92
N ALA A 72 6.83 11.02 2.08
CA ALA A 72 8.28 10.85 2.22
C ALA A 72 9.06 11.39 1.01
N ILE A 73 8.51 11.27 -0.20
CA ILE A 73 9.10 11.90 -1.40
C ILE A 73 9.09 13.41 -1.28
N LEU A 74 7.94 14.01 -0.91
CA LEU A 74 7.82 15.45 -0.77
C LEU A 74 8.78 16.00 0.29
N ASP A 75 8.95 15.28 1.41
CA ASP A 75 9.91 15.64 2.45
C ASP A 75 11.36 15.58 1.93
N ALA A 76 11.70 14.53 1.18
CA ALA A 76 13.03 14.37 0.58
C ALA A 76 13.39 15.49 -0.42
N LEU A 77 12.39 16.09 -1.09
CA LEU A 77 12.61 17.24 -1.97
C LEU A 77 13.11 18.48 -1.23
N GLY A 78 12.84 18.59 0.08
CA GLY A 78 13.32 19.68 0.92
C GLY A 78 14.85 19.80 0.90
N SER A 79 15.54 18.66 0.77
CA SER A 79 17.01 18.57 0.71
C SER A 79 17.60 18.80 -0.69
N VAL A 80 16.77 18.88 -1.73
CA VAL A 80 17.24 19.10 -3.11
C VAL A 80 17.34 20.61 -3.40
N SER A 81 18.50 21.03 -3.89
CA SER A 81 18.77 22.43 -4.25
C SER A 81 18.18 22.81 -5.61
N GLY A 82 17.60 24.01 -5.69
CA GLY A 82 17.08 24.59 -6.93
C GLY A 82 15.71 24.06 -7.35
N GLY A 83 14.88 24.93 -7.93
CA GLY A 83 13.51 24.58 -8.34
C GLY A 83 13.45 23.50 -9.42
N VAL A 84 14.32 23.58 -10.43
CA VAL A 84 14.40 22.57 -11.50
C VAL A 84 14.88 21.22 -10.97
N GLY A 85 15.87 21.22 -10.07
CA GLY A 85 16.37 19.99 -9.44
C GLY A 85 15.29 19.27 -8.63
N ARG A 86 14.48 20.03 -7.87
CA ARG A 86 13.32 19.49 -7.14
C ARG A 86 12.27 18.90 -8.09
N LEU A 87 11.95 19.60 -9.18
CA LEU A 87 10.98 19.10 -10.17
C LEU A 87 11.48 17.80 -10.83
N GLN A 88 12.76 17.72 -11.17
CA GLN A 88 13.37 16.51 -11.73
C GLN A 88 13.37 15.34 -10.74
N ALA A 89 13.74 15.60 -9.48
CA ALA A 89 13.71 14.58 -8.42
C ALA A 89 12.28 14.09 -8.16
N PHE A 90 11.31 14.99 -8.13
CA PHE A 90 9.90 14.65 -7.98
C PHE A 90 9.40 13.82 -9.17
N ALA A 91 9.63 14.27 -10.40
CA ALA A 91 9.19 13.56 -11.60
C ALA A 91 9.79 12.16 -11.65
N ARG A 92 11.09 12.01 -11.34
CA ARG A 92 11.75 10.71 -11.27
C ARG A 92 11.11 9.79 -10.22
N ALA A 93 10.93 10.29 -9.00
CA ALA A 93 10.35 9.50 -7.92
C ALA A 93 8.88 9.10 -8.19
N MET A 94 8.11 9.96 -8.86
CA MET A 94 6.75 9.64 -9.29
C MET A 94 6.73 8.60 -10.43
N LEU A 95 7.67 8.69 -11.39
CA LEU A 95 7.80 7.71 -12.48
C LEU A 95 8.21 6.34 -11.94
N GLU A 96 9.24 6.27 -11.09
CA GLU A 96 9.71 5.01 -10.47
C GLU A 96 8.59 4.34 -9.65
N ARG A 97 7.73 5.12 -8.99
CA ARG A 97 6.54 4.58 -8.29
C ARG A 97 5.41 4.17 -9.24
N GLY A 98 5.21 4.91 -10.32
CA GLY A 98 4.17 4.65 -11.31
C GLY A 98 4.47 3.44 -12.21
N GLU A 99 5.74 3.06 -12.32
CA GLU A 99 6.18 1.84 -13.01
C GLU A 99 5.80 0.55 -12.25
N ASP A 100 5.44 0.64 -10.97
CA ASP A 100 4.94 -0.50 -10.19
C ASP A 100 3.48 -0.81 -10.57
N PRO A 101 3.22 -1.89 -11.32
CA PRO A 101 1.87 -2.21 -11.80
C PRO A 101 0.92 -2.49 -10.64
N ALA A 102 1.43 -2.98 -9.50
CA ALA A 102 0.61 -3.22 -8.32
C ALA A 102 0.03 -1.92 -7.77
N ARG A 103 0.87 -0.90 -7.65
CA ARG A 103 0.48 0.43 -7.16
C ARG A 103 -0.50 1.10 -8.12
N ALA A 104 -0.20 1.06 -9.41
CA ALA A 104 -1.11 1.59 -10.43
C ALA A 104 -2.47 0.91 -10.40
N GLN A 105 -2.52 -0.43 -10.32
CA GLN A 105 -3.76 -1.20 -10.36
C GLN A 105 -4.58 -1.05 -9.07
N VAL A 106 -3.96 -1.06 -7.90
CA VAL A 106 -4.68 -0.84 -6.61
C VAL A 106 -5.33 0.54 -6.58
N LEU A 107 -4.62 1.56 -7.05
CA LEU A 107 -5.17 2.91 -7.16
C LEU A 107 -6.31 2.95 -8.19
N ALA A 108 -6.16 2.33 -9.35
CA ALA A 108 -7.21 2.24 -10.36
C ALA A 108 -8.47 1.53 -9.82
N ASP A 109 -8.30 0.43 -9.08
CA ASP A 109 -9.40 -0.29 -8.41
C ASP A 109 -10.12 0.63 -7.40
N LEU A 110 -9.36 1.46 -6.67
CA LEU A 110 -9.93 2.45 -5.77
C LEU A 110 -10.71 3.52 -6.54
N TRP A 111 -10.16 4.13 -7.58
CA TRP A 111 -10.85 5.13 -8.40
C TRP A 111 -12.14 4.57 -9.01
N ALA A 112 -12.12 3.32 -9.46
CA ALA A 112 -13.31 2.63 -9.92
C ALA A 112 -14.34 2.49 -8.79
N THR A 113 -13.91 2.08 -7.59
CA THR A 113 -14.80 1.88 -6.44
C THR A 113 -15.37 3.21 -5.92
N VAL A 114 -14.55 4.25 -5.76
CA VAL A 114 -14.97 5.60 -5.33
C VAL A 114 -15.87 6.27 -6.38
N GLY A 115 -15.63 5.99 -7.68
CA GLY A 115 -16.45 6.50 -8.77
C GLY A 115 -17.80 5.81 -8.93
N THR A 116 -17.93 4.54 -8.52
CA THR A 116 -19.17 3.75 -8.64
C THR A 116 -19.98 3.66 -7.35
N GLU A 117 -19.35 3.76 -6.18
CA GLU A 117 -19.96 3.66 -4.85
C GLU A 117 -19.70 4.97 -4.07
N GLY A 118 -20.54 5.98 -4.33
CA GLY A 118 -20.37 7.32 -3.74
C GLY A 118 -20.61 7.37 -2.23
N PRO A 119 -19.81 8.17 -1.50
CA PRO A 119 -20.34 9.43 -0.96
C PRO A 119 -19.55 10.68 -1.37
N VAL A 120 -18.51 10.57 -2.19
CA VAL A 120 -17.63 11.72 -2.53
C VAL A 120 -18.15 12.58 -3.69
N ARG A 121 -19.23 12.17 -4.37
CA ARG A 121 -19.82 12.98 -5.45
C ARG A 121 -20.47 14.28 -4.96
N ASP A 122 -20.78 14.36 -3.66
CA ASP A 122 -21.53 15.46 -3.06
C ASP A 122 -20.72 16.27 -2.01
N ALA A 123 -19.39 16.13 -1.97
CA ALA A 123 -18.48 16.92 -1.13
C ALA A 123 -17.67 17.93 -1.96
#